data_AF-A0A7J5AK79-F1
#
_entry.id   AF-A0A7J5AK79-F1
#
_cell.length_a   1.000
_cell.length_b   1.000
_cell.length_c   1.000
_cell.angle_alpha   90.00
_cell.angle_beta   90.00
_cell.angle_gamma   90.00
#
_symmetry.space_group_name_H-M   'P 1'
#
loop_
_entity.id
_entity.type
_entity.pdbx_description
1 polymer ?
#
loop_
_entity_poly.entity_id
_entity_poly.type
_entity_poly.pdbx_seq_one_letter_code
_entity_poly.pdbx_strand_id
1 'polypeptide(L)'
;MKNLITCFMILCGTYSAQSQDLIKELKKLTLENDSLKSQIIKPLKIELKESIEKNRNEISILKVKLNALEKDTITFQKKILDLNKEIADLNKNKITLENIKLQDQIKLLTEKNNFLNLINEKNIRLITDKDTQIKDVAIREKETGKKEIITTIINTYKNRKFDELIICSTKASVQKDEQLIGNNSEIFELLLDLETYFTSKELLNKKIDINQINLNKNKLNQIKRESVLIKSLNEHLENYNTLSLKLKETIININVFDDKSSKKNMVGEGIDKTTRQEKLDKIFSVLLPYVFDYDIKYNDYPYLFDIVLDVIKRKQSNTDEDISDLLKKI
;
A
#
# COMPACT_ATOMS: atom_id res chain seq x y z
N MET A 1 -24.35 3.95 180.77
CA MET A 1 -23.21 3.30 180.09
C MET A 1 -23.51 1.89 179.54
N LYS A 2 -24.77 1.53 179.21
CA LYS A 2 -25.12 0.23 178.58
C LYS A 2 -25.51 0.32 177.09
N ASN A 3 -25.85 1.50 176.57
CA ASN A 3 -26.39 1.64 175.21
C ASN A 3 -25.33 1.93 174.12
N LEU A 4 -24.09 2.26 174.49
CA LEU A 4 -23.03 2.59 173.51
C LEU A 4 -22.33 1.35 172.93
N ILE A 5 -22.27 0.26 173.70
CA ILE A 5 -21.59 -0.98 173.30
C ILE A 5 -22.41 -1.74 172.25
N THR A 6 -23.74 -1.67 172.33
CA THR A 6 -24.65 -2.36 171.40
C THR A 6 -24.64 -1.74 170.00
N CYS A 7 -24.56 -0.41 169.89
CA CYS A 7 -24.45 0.26 168.59
C CYS A 7 -23.12 -0.02 167.88
N PHE A 8 -22.01 -0.16 168.63
CA PHE A 8 -20.70 -0.44 168.04
C PHE A 8 -20.61 -1.87 167.46
N MET A 9 -21.29 -2.84 168.09
CA MET A 9 -21.37 -4.22 167.58
C MET A 9 -22.22 -4.33 166.31
N ILE A 10 -23.28 -3.53 166.16
CA ILE A 10 -24.13 -3.54 164.95
C ILE A 10 -23.40 -2.89 163.76
N LEU A 11 -22.67 -1.80 163.99
CA LEU A 11 -21.85 -1.14 162.96
C LEU A 11 -20.66 -2.01 162.50
N CYS A 12 -20.08 -2.81 163.38
CA CYS A 12 -19.03 -3.78 163.00
C CYS A 12 -19.60 -4.98 162.22
N GLY A 13 -20.86 -5.36 162.46
CA GLY A 13 -21.54 -6.44 161.74
C GLY A 13 -21.83 -6.09 160.28
N THR A 14 -22.35 -4.90 159.99
CA THR A 14 -22.75 -4.52 158.62
C THR A 14 -21.58 -4.16 157.70
N TYR A 15 -20.47 -3.63 158.23
CA TYR A 15 -19.26 -3.34 157.46
C TYR A 15 -18.50 -4.60 157.01
N SER A 16 -18.61 -5.70 157.78
CA SER A 16 -18.00 -6.99 157.43
C SER A 16 -18.69 -7.69 156.26
N ALA A 17 -20.02 -7.53 156.13
CA ALA A 17 -20.82 -8.14 155.07
C ALA A 17 -20.60 -7.45 153.72
N GLN A 18 -20.59 -6.10 153.69
CA GLN A 18 -20.39 -5.33 152.45
C GLN A 18 -18.96 -5.42 151.90
N SER A 19 -17.93 -5.51 152.75
CA SER A 19 -16.55 -5.68 152.29
C SER A 19 -16.28 -7.09 151.75
N GLN A 20 -16.94 -8.12 152.30
CA GLN A 20 -16.82 -9.49 151.78
C GLN A 20 -17.47 -9.66 150.41
N ASP A 21 -18.59 -9.00 150.13
CA ASP A 21 -19.24 -9.07 148.81
C ASP A 21 -18.43 -8.33 147.73
N LEU A 22 -17.90 -7.14 148.03
CA LEU A 22 -16.98 -6.43 147.13
C LEU A 22 -15.70 -7.23 146.84
N ILE A 23 -15.09 -7.84 147.86
CA ILE A 23 -13.90 -8.68 147.68
C ILE A 23 -14.22 -9.95 146.85
N LYS A 24 -15.40 -10.54 147.01
CA LYS A 24 -15.85 -11.65 146.17
C LYS A 24 -16.05 -11.23 144.73
N GLU A 25 -16.67 -10.08 144.49
CA GLU A 25 -16.92 -9.56 143.13
C GLU A 25 -15.61 -9.17 142.43
N LEU A 26 -14.67 -8.56 143.17
CA LEU A 26 -13.33 -8.22 142.66
C LEU A 26 -12.51 -9.49 142.36
N LYS A 27 -12.58 -10.52 143.21
CA LYS A 27 -11.99 -11.84 142.92
C LYS A 27 -12.61 -12.49 141.68
N LYS A 28 -13.93 -12.40 141.53
CA LYS A 28 -14.65 -12.92 140.37
C LYS A 28 -14.22 -12.20 139.10
N LEU A 29 -14.18 -10.86 139.10
CA LEU A 29 -13.72 -10.06 137.95
C LEU A 29 -12.24 -10.29 137.63
N THR A 30 -11.40 -10.49 138.64
CA THR A 30 -9.97 -10.81 138.44
C THR A 30 -9.81 -12.18 137.78
N LEU A 31 -10.56 -13.18 138.25
CA LEU A 31 -10.59 -14.52 137.66
C LEU A 31 -11.18 -14.51 136.25
N GLU A 32 -12.24 -13.73 135.99
CA GLU A 32 -12.81 -13.55 134.65
C GLU A 32 -11.83 -12.86 133.70
N ASN A 33 -11.08 -11.85 134.18
CA ASN A 33 -10.07 -11.17 133.37
C ASN A 33 -8.87 -12.08 133.07
N ASP A 34 -8.41 -12.86 134.05
CA ASP A 34 -7.38 -13.90 133.84
C ASP A 34 -7.88 -15.03 132.92
N SER A 35 -9.17 -15.38 133.01
CA SER A 35 -9.84 -16.32 132.10
C SER A 35 -9.91 -15.76 130.69
N LEU A 36 -10.34 -14.51 130.49
CA LEU A 36 -10.36 -13.84 129.18
C LEU A 36 -8.96 -13.73 128.57
N LYS A 37 -7.96 -13.39 129.39
CA LYS A 37 -6.57 -13.28 128.96
C LYS A 37 -5.99 -14.63 128.56
N SER A 38 -6.36 -15.72 129.26
CA SER A 38 -5.86 -17.07 128.97
C SER A 38 -6.63 -17.80 127.87
N GLN A 39 -7.95 -17.68 127.83
CA GLN A 39 -8.82 -18.42 126.91
C GLN A 39 -9.08 -17.70 125.59
N ILE A 40 -8.98 -16.35 125.55
CA ILE A 40 -9.31 -15.58 124.35
C ILE A 40 -8.08 -14.85 123.81
N ILE A 41 -7.45 -14.01 124.63
CA ILE A 41 -6.37 -13.12 124.14
C ILE A 41 -5.12 -13.90 123.73
N LYS A 42 -4.69 -14.89 124.53
CA LYS A 42 -3.52 -15.72 124.20
C LYS A 42 -3.73 -16.55 122.92
N PRO A 43 -4.83 -17.30 122.75
CA PRO A 43 -5.10 -18.05 121.51
C PRO A 43 -5.17 -17.16 120.27
N LEU A 44 -5.91 -16.05 120.33
CA LEU A 44 -6.00 -15.08 119.23
C LEU A 44 -4.63 -14.53 118.82
N LYS A 45 -3.75 -14.27 119.80
CA LYS A 45 -2.40 -13.77 119.53
C LYS A 45 -1.51 -14.83 118.86
N ILE A 46 -1.69 -16.11 119.21
CA ILE A 46 -0.97 -17.23 118.59
C ILE A 46 -1.47 -17.42 117.15
N GLU A 47 -2.78 -17.49 116.95
CA GLU A 47 -3.42 -17.67 115.64
C GLU A 47 -3.09 -16.51 114.69
N LEU A 48 -3.10 -15.27 115.20
CA LEU A 48 -2.66 -14.10 114.44
C LEU A 48 -1.19 -14.20 114.04
N LYS A 49 -0.31 -14.68 114.94
CA LYS A 49 1.12 -14.83 114.65
C LYS A 49 1.35 -15.92 113.59
N GLU A 50 0.65 -17.05 113.70
CA GLU A 50 0.71 -18.14 112.71
C GLU A 50 0.19 -17.70 111.34
N SER A 51 -0.92 -16.94 111.29
CA SER A 51 -1.47 -16.36 110.06
C SER A 51 -0.50 -15.36 109.41
N ILE A 52 0.15 -14.51 110.20
CA ILE A 52 1.19 -13.58 109.72
C ILE A 52 2.37 -14.36 109.13
N GLU A 53 2.84 -15.40 109.81
CA GLU A 53 3.97 -16.22 109.34
C GLU A 53 3.62 -16.95 108.02
N LYS A 54 2.41 -17.52 107.93
CA LYS A 54 1.91 -18.17 106.70
C LYS A 54 1.84 -17.19 105.53
N ASN A 55 1.23 -16.03 105.74
CA ASN A 55 1.14 -15.00 104.70
C ASN A 55 2.51 -14.49 104.27
N ARG A 56 3.46 -14.36 105.21
CA ARG A 56 4.85 -13.97 104.92
C ARG A 56 5.54 -14.99 104.01
N ASN A 57 5.34 -16.29 104.28
CA ASN A 57 5.87 -17.36 103.45
C ASN A 57 5.23 -17.37 102.05
N GLU A 58 3.91 -17.20 101.95
CA GLU A 58 3.23 -17.09 100.65
C GLU A 58 3.72 -15.89 99.84
N ILE A 59 3.88 -14.72 100.48
CA ILE A 59 4.47 -13.53 99.83
C ILE A 59 5.89 -13.81 99.33
N SER A 60 6.70 -14.53 100.10
CA SER A 60 8.05 -14.92 99.68
C SER A 60 8.02 -15.80 98.44
N ILE A 61 7.15 -16.82 98.41
CA ILE A 61 6.97 -17.72 97.26
C ILE A 61 6.48 -16.94 96.03
N LEU A 62 5.51 -16.05 96.20
CA LEU A 62 4.97 -15.23 95.11
C LEU A 62 6.04 -14.29 94.52
N LYS A 63 6.89 -13.69 95.36
CA LYS A 63 8.02 -12.86 94.89
C LYS A 63 9.00 -13.65 94.05
N VAL A 64 9.34 -14.88 94.44
CA VAL A 64 10.22 -15.75 93.65
C VAL A 64 9.60 -16.07 92.29
N LYS A 65 8.29 -16.40 92.25
CA LYS A 65 7.57 -16.65 90.99
C LYS A 65 7.50 -15.42 90.09
N LEU A 66 7.25 -14.24 90.67
CA LEU A 66 7.20 -12.99 89.93
C LEU A 66 8.55 -12.69 89.26
N ASN A 67 9.65 -12.81 90.01
CA ASN A 67 10.99 -12.60 89.46
C ASN A 67 11.33 -13.59 88.33
N ALA A 68 10.88 -14.85 88.44
CA ALA A 68 11.06 -15.84 87.38
C ALA A 68 10.30 -15.43 86.09
N LEU A 69 9.03 -15.02 86.23
CA LEU A 69 8.22 -14.52 85.11
C LEU A 69 8.79 -13.26 84.45
N GLU A 70 9.33 -12.33 85.24
CA GLU A 70 10.00 -11.14 84.72
C GLU A 70 11.24 -11.52 83.90
N LYS A 71 12.04 -12.48 84.38
CA LYS A 71 13.21 -12.98 83.66
C LYS A 71 12.81 -13.67 82.35
N ASP A 72 11.75 -14.47 82.36
CA ASP A 72 11.23 -15.13 81.16
C ASP A 72 10.71 -14.09 80.16
N THR A 73 9.99 -13.06 80.62
CA THR A 73 9.49 -11.96 79.79
C THR A 73 10.63 -11.24 79.08
N ILE A 74 11.71 -10.90 79.79
CA ILE A 74 12.91 -10.29 79.20
C ILE A 74 13.54 -11.23 78.15
N THR A 75 13.58 -12.53 78.43
CA THR A 75 14.14 -13.53 77.51
C THR A 75 13.30 -13.64 76.22
N PHE A 76 11.97 -13.65 76.35
CA PHE A 76 11.07 -13.65 75.19
C PHE A 76 11.16 -12.36 74.37
N GLN A 77 11.27 -11.20 75.02
CA GLN A 77 11.45 -9.92 74.32
C GLN A 77 12.74 -9.90 73.48
N LYS A 78 13.85 -10.43 74.02
CA LYS A 78 15.09 -10.59 73.24
C LYS A 78 14.89 -11.50 72.03
N LYS A 79 14.25 -12.65 72.22
CA LYS A 79 13.96 -13.59 71.12
C LYS A 79 13.08 -12.97 70.03
N ILE A 80 12.08 -12.16 70.41
CA ILE A 80 11.25 -11.41 69.46
C ILE A 80 12.10 -10.42 68.64
N LEU A 81 13.01 -9.70 69.29
CA LEU A 81 13.91 -8.78 68.59
C LEU A 81 14.83 -9.50 67.60
N ASP A 82 15.40 -10.64 67.99
CA ASP A 82 16.29 -11.42 67.12
C ASP A 82 15.54 -12.00 65.92
N LEU A 83 14.34 -12.55 66.14
CA LEU A 83 13.48 -13.04 65.05
C LEU A 83 13.05 -11.91 64.10
N ASN A 84 12.74 -10.72 64.61
CA ASN A 84 12.39 -9.57 63.77
C ASN A 84 13.57 -9.12 62.89
N LYS A 85 14.81 -9.19 63.40
CA LYS A 85 16.01 -8.92 62.59
C LYS A 85 16.17 -9.97 61.49
N GLU A 86 16.01 -11.24 61.82
CA GLU A 86 16.10 -12.34 60.85
C GLU A 86 15.05 -12.21 59.73
N ILE A 87 13.81 -11.85 60.08
CA ILE A 87 12.75 -11.58 59.10
C ILE A 87 13.12 -10.41 58.18
N ALA A 88 13.69 -9.33 58.74
CA ALA A 88 14.12 -8.18 57.95
C ALA A 88 15.23 -8.55 56.95
N ASP A 89 16.22 -9.34 57.38
CA ASP A 89 17.31 -9.81 56.54
C ASP A 89 16.82 -10.76 55.44
N LEU A 90 15.92 -11.69 55.77
CA LEU A 90 15.30 -12.60 54.79
C LEU A 90 14.51 -11.82 53.73
N ASN A 91 13.75 -10.79 54.11
CA ASN A 91 13.02 -9.94 53.17
C ASN A 91 13.98 -9.17 52.25
N LYS A 92 15.08 -8.63 52.78
CA LYS A 92 16.10 -7.95 51.97
C LYS A 92 16.75 -8.90 50.96
N ASN A 93 17.06 -10.12 51.38
CA ASN A 93 17.62 -11.14 50.50
C ASN A 93 16.65 -11.55 49.40
N LYS A 94 15.35 -11.70 49.72
CA LYS A 94 14.31 -12.00 48.74
C LYS A 94 14.22 -10.92 47.65
N ILE A 95 14.16 -9.64 48.05
CA ILE A 95 14.12 -8.50 47.11
C ILE A 95 15.36 -8.51 46.21
N THR A 96 16.54 -8.78 46.79
CA THR A 96 17.79 -8.83 46.04
C THR A 96 17.78 -9.94 44.98
N LEU A 97 17.29 -11.13 45.34
CA LEU A 97 17.12 -12.26 44.43
C LEU A 97 16.14 -11.98 43.29
N GLU A 98 15.00 -11.35 43.58
CA GLU A 98 14.04 -10.95 42.55
C GLU A 98 14.63 -9.91 41.59
N ASN A 99 15.37 -8.92 42.10
CA ASN A 99 16.03 -7.91 41.27
C ASN A 99 17.08 -8.52 40.34
N ILE A 100 17.88 -9.48 40.82
CA ILE A 100 18.86 -10.19 39.97
C ILE A 100 18.14 -10.93 38.84
N LYS A 101 17.07 -11.68 39.16
CA LYS A 101 16.27 -12.39 38.14
C LYS A 101 15.67 -11.45 37.09
N LEU A 102 15.16 -10.29 37.52
CA LEU A 102 14.60 -9.29 36.60
C LEU A 102 15.69 -8.67 35.71
N GLN A 103 16.87 -8.38 36.25
CA GLN A 103 17.99 -7.86 35.47
C GLN A 103 18.45 -8.87 34.40
N ASP A 104 18.54 -10.16 34.73
CA ASP A 104 18.89 -11.20 33.77
C ASP A 104 17.85 -11.31 32.64
N GLN A 105 16.55 -11.21 32.97
CA GLN A 105 15.49 -11.19 31.97
C GLN A 105 15.55 -9.96 31.06
N ILE A 106 15.81 -8.78 31.63
CA ILE A 106 15.98 -7.53 30.85
C ILE A 106 17.17 -7.65 29.90
N LYS A 107 18.29 -8.22 30.37
CA LYS A 107 19.47 -8.44 29.54
C LYS A 107 19.18 -9.37 28.36
N LEU A 108 18.54 -10.50 28.62
CA LEU A 108 18.12 -11.45 27.57
C LEU A 108 17.16 -10.81 26.55
N LEU A 109 16.21 -10.00 27.00
CA LEU A 109 15.28 -9.28 26.12
C LEU A 109 16.02 -8.25 25.26
N THR A 110 16.99 -7.53 25.85
CA THR A 110 17.81 -6.55 25.14
C THR A 110 18.66 -7.21 24.06
N GLU A 111 19.30 -8.34 24.38
CA GLU A 111 20.07 -9.13 23.41
C GLU A 111 19.19 -9.62 22.26
N LYS A 112 18.00 -10.19 22.55
CA LYS A 112 17.04 -10.61 21.53
C LYS A 112 16.60 -9.45 20.62
N ASN A 113 16.36 -8.28 21.20
CA ASN A 113 15.95 -7.11 20.42
C ASN A 113 17.08 -6.62 19.49
N ASN A 114 18.33 -6.65 19.96
CA ASN A 114 19.48 -6.32 19.14
C ASN A 114 19.64 -7.29 17.96
N PHE A 115 19.45 -8.60 18.18
CA PHE A 115 19.45 -9.59 17.10
C PHE A 115 18.33 -9.35 16.09
N LEU A 116 17.13 -8.99 16.54
CA LEU A 116 16.00 -8.70 15.67
C LEU A 116 16.29 -7.47 14.78
N ASN A 117 16.88 -6.42 15.36
CA ASN A 117 17.27 -5.22 14.61
C ASN A 117 18.31 -5.55 13.52
N LEU A 118 19.34 -6.33 13.86
CA LEU A 118 20.34 -6.81 12.89
C LEU A 118 19.73 -7.61 11.74
N ILE A 119 18.77 -8.51 12.03
CA ILE A 119 18.05 -9.27 11.00
C ILE A 119 17.23 -8.33 10.10
N ASN A 120 16.52 -7.37 10.68
CA ASN A 120 15.72 -6.41 9.92
C ASN A 120 16.58 -5.54 9.01
N GLU A 121 17.70 -5.01 9.50
CA GLU A 121 18.65 -4.24 8.69
C GLU A 121 19.19 -5.06 7.50
N LYS A 122 19.55 -6.32 7.75
CA LYS A 122 20.04 -7.23 6.70
C LYS A 122 18.96 -7.51 5.66
N ASN A 123 17.71 -7.73 6.08
CA ASN A 123 16.59 -7.98 5.17
C ASN A 123 16.28 -6.75 4.31
N ILE A 124 16.28 -5.55 4.89
CA ILE A 124 16.06 -4.29 4.16
C ILE A 124 17.13 -4.11 3.08
N ARG A 125 18.40 -4.34 3.41
CA ARG A 125 19.50 -4.30 2.43
C ARG A 125 19.30 -5.31 1.31
N LEU A 126 18.97 -6.56 1.65
CA LEU A 126 18.77 -7.63 0.66
C LEU A 126 17.62 -7.34 -0.31
N ILE A 127 16.53 -6.75 0.18
CA ILE A 127 15.40 -6.32 -0.66
C ILE A 127 15.84 -5.19 -1.60
N THR A 128 16.54 -4.20 -1.07
CA THR A 128 17.01 -3.03 -1.83
C THR A 128 18.00 -3.42 -2.94
N ASP A 129 18.93 -4.33 -2.63
CA ASP A 129 19.90 -4.84 -3.60
C ASP A 129 19.22 -5.64 -4.72
N LYS A 130 18.24 -6.49 -4.36
CA LYS A 130 17.44 -7.24 -5.35
C LYS A 130 16.62 -6.31 -6.25
N ASP A 131 15.97 -5.31 -5.69
CA ASP A 131 15.18 -4.35 -6.47
C ASP A 131 16.06 -3.56 -7.45
N THR A 132 17.26 -3.18 -7.03
CA THR A 132 18.25 -2.51 -7.88
C THR A 132 18.70 -3.44 -9.01
N GLN A 133 19.04 -4.68 -8.69
CA GLN A 133 19.45 -5.68 -9.69
C GLN A 133 18.33 -5.95 -10.71
N ILE A 134 17.08 -6.06 -10.28
CA ILE A 134 15.92 -6.25 -11.19
C ILE A 134 15.77 -5.07 -12.14
N LYS A 135 15.89 -3.84 -11.63
CA LYS A 135 15.83 -2.63 -12.47
C LYS A 135 16.95 -2.59 -13.50
N ASP A 136 18.17 -2.93 -13.10
CA ASP A 136 19.33 -2.95 -14.00
C ASP A 136 19.18 -4.01 -15.09
N VAL A 137 18.66 -5.20 -14.76
CA VAL A 137 18.36 -6.24 -15.74
C VAL A 137 17.26 -5.77 -16.69
N ALA A 138 16.16 -5.20 -16.18
CA ALA A 138 15.07 -4.69 -17.02
C ALA A 138 15.52 -3.60 -18.00
N ILE A 139 16.38 -2.67 -17.55
CA ILE A 139 16.96 -1.64 -18.42
C ILE A 139 17.86 -2.28 -19.48
N ARG A 140 18.70 -3.24 -19.10
CA ARG A 140 19.61 -3.93 -20.03
C ARG A 140 18.86 -4.71 -21.10
N GLU A 141 17.83 -5.48 -20.72
CA GLU A 141 17.00 -6.25 -21.66
C GLU A 141 16.26 -5.31 -22.62
N LYS A 142 15.73 -4.19 -22.11
CA LYS A 142 15.10 -3.16 -22.95
C LYS A 142 16.07 -2.57 -23.98
N GLU A 143 17.28 -2.19 -23.57
CA GLU A 143 18.28 -1.64 -24.50
C GLU A 143 18.80 -2.69 -25.48
N THR A 144 18.87 -3.96 -25.06
CA THR A 144 19.24 -5.08 -25.93
C THR A 144 18.18 -5.31 -27.01
N GLY A 145 16.91 -5.42 -26.64
CA GLY A 145 15.81 -5.57 -27.60
C GLY A 145 15.71 -4.38 -28.56
N LYS A 146 15.95 -3.15 -28.07
CA LYS A 146 16.01 -1.96 -28.94
C LYS A 146 17.12 -2.08 -29.98
N LYS A 147 18.33 -2.51 -29.59
CA LYS A 147 19.45 -2.71 -30.52
C LYS A 147 19.17 -3.81 -31.53
N GLU A 148 18.56 -4.92 -31.13
CA GLU A 148 18.19 -6.02 -32.02
C GLU A 148 17.19 -5.59 -33.09
N ILE A 149 16.15 -4.85 -32.69
CA ILE A 149 15.14 -4.32 -33.63
C ILE A 149 15.81 -3.35 -34.61
N ILE A 150 16.58 -2.38 -34.13
CA ILE A 150 17.29 -1.42 -34.99
C ILE A 150 18.21 -2.15 -35.98
N THR A 151 18.95 -3.16 -35.51
CA THR A 151 19.84 -3.97 -36.37
C THR A 151 19.05 -4.72 -37.44
N THR A 152 17.90 -5.29 -37.07
CA THR A 152 17.01 -5.99 -38.00
C THR A 152 16.47 -5.06 -39.09
N ILE A 153 16.03 -3.86 -38.70
CA ILE A 153 15.59 -2.83 -39.64
C ILE A 153 16.76 -2.48 -40.58
N ILE A 154 17.92 -2.10 -40.04
CA ILE A 154 19.11 -1.77 -40.86
C ILE A 154 19.42 -2.86 -41.87
N ASN A 155 19.45 -4.13 -41.45
CA ASN A 155 19.75 -5.27 -42.31
C ASN A 155 18.70 -5.52 -43.40
N THR A 156 17.43 -5.14 -43.15
CA THR A 156 16.36 -5.23 -44.16
C THR A 156 16.64 -4.31 -45.35
N TYR A 157 17.23 -3.15 -45.09
CA TYR A 157 17.42 -2.10 -46.07
C TYR A 157 18.83 -2.11 -46.71
N LYS A 158 19.88 -2.40 -45.94
CA LYS A 158 21.29 -2.22 -46.35
C LYS A 158 21.72 -3.08 -47.55
N ASN A 159 21.11 -4.24 -47.73
CA ASN A 159 21.55 -5.25 -48.70
C ASN A 159 20.64 -5.38 -49.93
N ARG A 160 19.71 -4.45 -50.14
CA ARG A 160 18.74 -4.52 -51.24
C ARG A 160 18.88 -3.33 -52.19
N LYS A 161 18.56 -3.57 -53.45
CA LYS A 161 18.50 -2.48 -54.44
C LYS A 161 17.29 -1.59 -54.15
N PHE A 162 17.36 -0.33 -54.56
CA PHE A 162 16.27 0.63 -54.30
C PHE A 162 14.93 0.19 -54.89
N ASP A 163 14.92 -0.33 -56.11
CA ASP A 163 13.70 -0.85 -56.75
C ASP A 163 13.13 -2.07 -56.02
N GLU A 164 13.98 -2.96 -55.50
CA GLU A 164 13.52 -4.10 -54.68
C GLU A 164 12.85 -3.61 -53.39
N LEU A 165 13.41 -2.57 -52.76
CA LEU A 165 12.87 -1.95 -51.57
C LEU A 165 11.52 -1.28 -51.83
N ILE A 166 11.35 -0.60 -52.97
CA ILE A 166 10.05 -0.08 -53.39
C ILE A 166 9.01 -1.20 -53.52
N ILE A 167 9.38 -2.32 -54.15
CA ILE A 167 8.46 -3.44 -54.39
C ILE A 167 8.05 -4.12 -53.08
N CYS A 168 8.99 -4.31 -52.13
CA CYS A 168 8.72 -5.05 -50.90
C CYS A 168 8.24 -4.19 -49.73
N SER A 169 8.07 -2.88 -49.92
CA SER A 169 7.72 -1.95 -48.84
C SER A 169 6.43 -1.19 -49.13
N THR A 170 5.90 -0.56 -48.09
CA THR A 170 4.76 0.36 -48.19
C THR A 170 5.14 1.68 -47.56
N LYS A 171 4.40 2.75 -47.88
CA LYS A 171 4.55 4.05 -47.21
C LYS A 171 4.52 3.91 -45.68
N ALA A 172 3.56 3.13 -45.17
CA ALA A 172 3.37 2.94 -43.74
C ALA A 172 4.53 2.18 -43.08
N SER A 173 5.10 1.17 -43.74
CA SER A 173 6.25 0.44 -43.20
C SER A 173 7.50 1.34 -43.16
N VAL A 174 7.74 2.12 -44.22
CA VAL A 174 8.88 3.06 -44.29
C VAL A 174 8.79 4.11 -43.18
N GLN A 175 7.63 4.73 -43.00
CA GLN A 175 7.41 5.74 -41.96
C GLN A 175 7.57 5.18 -40.54
N LYS A 176 7.08 3.95 -40.31
CA LYS A 176 7.27 3.26 -39.03
C LYS A 176 8.75 3.02 -38.76
N ASP A 177 9.47 2.51 -39.75
CA ASP A 177 10.89 2.20 -39.60
C ASP A 177 11.73 3.46 -39.39
N GLU A 178 11.41 4.54 -40.09
CA GLU A 178 12.04 5.86 -39.92
C GLU A 178 11.90 6.38 -38.47
N GLN A 179 10.69 6.29 -37.90
CA GLN A 179 10.43 6.69 -36.51
C GLN A 179 11.19 5.83 -35.50
N LEU A 180 11.39 4.54 -35.79
CA LEU A 180 12.07 3.60 -34.89
C LEU A 180 13.59 3.78 -34.90
N ILE A 181 14.18 4.10 -36.04
CA ILE A 181 15.64 4.27 -36.16
C ILE A 181 16.10 5.68 -35.79
N GLY A 182 15.26 6.70 -36.04
CA GLY A 182 15.59 8.11 -35.90
C GLY A 182 16.71 8.60 -36.85
N ASN A 183 17.12 9.85 -36.67
CA ASN A 183 17.93 10.59 -37.66
C ASN A 183 19.42 10.20 -37.70
N ASN A 184 19.89 9.31 -36.82
CA ASN A 184 21.32 8.98 -36.64
C ASN A 184 21.70 7.63 -37.27
N SER A 185 20.87 7.09 -38.15
CA SER A 185 21.08 5.78 -38.76
C SER A 185 21.67 5.88 -40.15
N GLU A 186 22.54 4.94 -40.51
CA GLU A 186 23.16 4.82 -41.84
C GLU A 186 22.14 4.63 -42.98
N ILE A 187 20.91 4.18 -42.67
CA ILE A 187 19.83 4.01 -43.65
C ILE A 187 18.83 5.18 -43.67
N PHE A 188 19.02 6.23 -42.88
CA PHE A 188 18.03 7.32 -42.76
C PHE A 188 17.73 7.99 -44.11
N GLU A 189 18.77 8.39 -44.85
CA GLU A 189 18.64 8.95 -46.21
C GLU A 189 17.96 8.00 -47.20
N LEU A 190 18.09 6.69 -47.00
CA LEU A 190 17.40 5.70 -47.85
C LEU A 190 15.90 5.68 -47.55
N LEU A 191 15.52 5.77 -46.28
CA LEU A 191 14.11 5.82 -45.90
C LEU A 191 13.44 7.12 -46.35
N LEU A 192 14.14 8.26 -46.27
CA LEU A 192 13.64 9.53 -46.80
C LEU A 192 13.39 9.47 -48.32
N ASP A 193 14.28 8.84 -49.07
CA ASP A 193 14.09 8.63 -50.50
C ASP A 193 12.89 7.72 -50.79
N LEU A 194 12.71 6.64 -50.04
CA LEU A 194 11.54 5.76 -50.15
C LEU A 194 10.24 6.50 -49.80
N GLU A 195 10.25 7.32 -48.74
CA GLU A 195 9.10 8.13 -48.36
C GLU A 195 8.76 9.14 -49.46
N THR A 196 9.77 9.79 -50.05
CA THR A 196 9.61 10.69 -51.18
C THR A 196 8.99 9.96 -52.37
N TYR A 197 9.46 8.76 -52.68
CA TYR A 197 8.86 7.91 -53.73
C TYR A 197 7.39 7.61 -53.47
N PHE A 198 7.05 7.06 -52.29
CA PHE A 198 5.67 6.67 -51.98
C PHE A 198 4.72 7.86 -51.89
N THR A 199 5.18 8.99 -51.35
CA THR A 199 4.39 10.23 -51.28
C THR A 199 4.11 10.77 -52.67
N SER A 200 5.10 10.73 -53.57
CA SER A 200 4.94 11.16 -54.95
C SER A 200 3.98 10.24 -55.73
N LYS A 201 4.08 8.92 -55.52
CA LYS A 201 3.17 7.93 -56.11
C LYS A 201 1.71 8.15 -55.67
N GLU A 202 1.49 8.52 -54.41
CA GLU A 202 0.15 8.76 -53.87
C GLU A 202 -0.59 9.93 -54.55
N LEU A 203 0.14 10.87 -55.19
CA LEU A 203 -0.48 11.96 -55.94
C LEU A 203 -1.31 11.46 -57.12
N LEU A 204 -0.94 10.33 -57.73
CA LEU A 204 -1.66 9.71 -58.85
C LEU A 204 -3.01 9.08 -58.41
N ASN A 205 -3.23 8.98 -57.09
CA ASN A 205 -4.49 8.52 -56.49
C ASN A 205 -5.45 9.67 -56.15
N LYS A 206 -5.08 10.91 -56.44
CA LYS A 206 -5.82 12.11 -56.01
C LYS A 206 -6.06 13.05 -57.17
N LYS A 207 -7.07 13.91 -57.04
CA LYS A 207 -7.29 15.03 -57.97
C LYS A 207 -6.00 15.82 -58.19
N ILE A 208 -5.78 16.22 -59.44
CA ILE A 208 -4.57 16.92 -59.85
C ILE A 208 -4.35 18.21 -59.04
N ASP A 209 -3.14 18.33 -58.50
CA ASP A 209 -2.59 19.55 -57.91
C ASP A 209 -1.21 19.79 -58.53
N ILE A 210 -1.15 20.70 -59.50
CA ILE A 210 0.07 21.00 -60.27
C ILE A 210 1.21 21.46 -59.36
N ASN A 211 0.89 22.19 -58.29
CA ASN A 211 1.91 22.69 -57.36
C ASN A 211 2.52 21.52 -56.57
N GLN A 212 1.69 20.61 -56.06
CA GLN A 212 2.17 19.42 -55.36
C GLN A 212 2.94 18.47 -56.28
N ILE A 213 2.50 18.29 -57.53
CA ILE A 213 3.20 17.49 -58.53
C ILE A 213 4.58 18.06 -58.80
N ASN A 214 4.68 19.36 -59.11
CA ASN A 214 5.97 19.99 -59.40
C ASN A 214 6.92 19.92 -58.19
N LEU A 215 6.40 20.14 -56.98
CA LEU A 215 7.18 20.04 -55.75
C LEU A 215 7.73 18.62 -55.53
N ASN A 216 6.89 17.59 -55.71
CA ASN A 216 7.30 16.20 -55.51
C ASN A 216 8.22 15.69 -56.62
N LYS A 217 8.01 16.12 -57.87
CA LYS A 217 8.96 15.87 -58.98
C LYS A 217 10.34 16.43 -58.67
N ASN A 218 10.43 17.66 -58.15
CA ASN A 218 11.71 18.24 -57.77
C ASN A 218 12.40 17.41 -56.67
N LYS A 219 11.65 16.90 -55.69
CA LYS A 219 12.18 16.00 -54.65
C LYS A 219 12.61 14.65 -55.23
N LEU A 220 11.80 14.03 -56.10
CA LEU A 220 12.16 12.79 -56.79
C LEU A 220 13.46 12.92 -57.58
N ASN A 221 13.65 14.06 -58.27
CA ASN A 221 14.87 14.33 -59.03
C ASN A 221 16.11 14.56 -58.15
N GLN A 222 15.94 14.82 -56.85
CA GLN A 222 17.05 14.92 -55.89
C GLN A 222 17.51 13.55 -55.38
N ILE A 223 16.72 12.49 -55.59
CA ILE A 223 17.10 11.12 -55.24
C ILE A 223 18.27 10.70 -56.13
N LYS A 224 19.43 10.46 -55.52
CA LYS A 224 20.67 10.09 -56.23
C LYS A 224 20.76 8.60 -56.58
N ARG A 225 19.79 7.80 -56.14
CA ARG A 225 19.80 6.34 -56.26
C ARG A 225 19.31 5.92 -57.64
N GLU A 226 20.01 4.98 -58.26
CA GLU A 226 19.59 4.44 -59.55
C GLU A 226 18.33 3.58 -59.37
N SER A 227 17.27 3.94 -60.10
CA SER A 227 15.96 3.31 -60.00
C SER A 227 15.19 3.48 -61.30
N VAL A 228 14.70 2.37 -61.85
CA VAL A 228 13.80 2.39 -63.01
C VAL A 228 12.42 2.86 -62.59
N LEU A 229 12.00 2.52 -61.36
CA LEU A 229 10.70 2.89 -60.82
C LEU A 229 10.57 4.39 -60.54
N ILE A 230 11.66 5.07 -60.14
CA ILE A 230 11.68 6.54 -60.04
C ILE A 230 11.48 7.17 -61.42
N LYS A 231 12.19 6.68 -62.44
CA LYS A 231 12.08 7.22 -63.81
C LYS A 231 10.66 7.08 -64.35
N SER A 232 10.06 5.90 -64.20
CA SER A 232 8.67 5.64 -64.58
C SER A 232 7.68 6.53 -63.79
N LEU A 233 7.87 6.69 -62.48
CA LEU A 233 7.00 7.57 -61.68
C LEU A 233 7.10 9.04 -62.12
N ASN A 234 8.30 9.52 -62.44
CA ASN A 234 8.50 10.87 -62.94
C ASN A 234 7.78 11.10 -64.27
N GLU A 235 7.87 10.15 -65.20
CA GLU A 235 7.13 10.19 -66.47
C GLU A 235 5.61 10.19 -66.23
N HIS A 236 5.13 9.37 -65.28
CA HIS A 236 3.71 9.35 -64.95
C HIS A 236 3.23 10.71 -64.41
N LEU A 237 4.01 11.32 -63.50
CA LEU A 237 3.72 12.64 -62.95
C LEU A 237 3.79 13.76 -64.01
N GLU A 238 4.68 13.64 -65.00
CA GLU A 238 4.76 14.57 -66.14
C GLU A 238 3.50 14.54 -66.99
N ASN A 239 3.07 13.34 -67.33
CA ASN A 239 1.91 13.15 -68.19
C ASN A 239 0.59 13.42 -67.46
N TYR A 240 0.58 13.44 -66.12
CA TYR A 240 -0.65 13.47 -65.34
C TYR A 240 -1.58 14.66 -65.69
N ASN A 241 -1.00 15.85 -65.90
CA ASN A 241 -1.77 17.03 -66.31
C ASN A 241 -2.37 16.90 -67.71
N THR A 242 -1.55 16.47 -68.68
CA THR A 242 -1.99 16.25 -70.06
C THR A 242 -3.12 15.23 -70.11
N LEU A 243 -2.98 14.11 -69.40
CA LEU A 243 -3.97 13.05 -69.34
C LEU A 243 -5.26 13.48 -68.65
N SER A 244 -5.17 14.34 -67.63
CA SER A 244 -6.34 14.95 -66.97
C SER A 244 -7.11 15.86 -67.93
N LEU A 245 -6.40 16.70 -68.71
CA LEU A 245 -7.01 17.55 -69.73
C LEU A 245 -7.65 16.72 -70.86
N LYS A 246 -7.00 15.63 -71.29
CA LYS A 246 -7.55 14.71 -72.29
C LYS A 246 -8.79 13.97 -71.80
N LEU A 247 -8.83 13.58 -70.53
CA LEU A 247 -10.05 13.01 -69.94
C LEU A 247 -11.19 14.03 -69.91
N LYS A 248 -10.87 15.29 -69.57
CA LYS A 248 -11.85 16.38 -69.58
C LYS A 248 -12.45 16.58 -70.98
N GLU A 249 -11.62 16.65 -72.02
CA GLU A 249 -12.06 16.72 -73.42
C GLU A 249 -12.93 15.51 -73.80
N THR A 250 -12.53 14.31 -73.38
CA THR A 250 -13.27 13.06 -73.64
C THR A 250 -14.67 13.10 -73.03
N ILE A 251 -14.81 13.52 -71.77
CA ILE A 251 -16.12 13.64 -71.10
C ILE A 251 -16.99 14.70 -71.77
N ILE A 252 -16.42 15.85 -72.15
CA ILE A 252 -17.16 16.89 -72.88
C ILE A 252 -17.67 16.34 -74.21
N ASN A 253 -16.85 15.63 -74.98
CA ASN A 253 -17.24 15.04 -76.25
C ASN A 253 -18.34 13.99 -76.10
N ILE A 254 -18.29 13.17 -75.04
CA ILE A 254 -19.36 12.21 -74.72
C ILE A 254 -20.67 12.96 -74.45
N ASN A 255 -20.65 14.03 -73.65
CA ASN A 255 -21.84 14.83 -73.34
C ASN A 255 -22.39 15.58 -74.58
N VAL A 256 -21.56 15.93 -75.56
CA VAL A 256 -22.02 16.55 -76.81
C VAL A 256 -22.93 15.60 -77.61
N PHE A 257 -22.73 14.28 -77.50
CA PHE A 257 -23.68 13.32 -78.11
C PHE A 257 -25.05 13.32 -77.42
N ASP A 258 -25.13 13.79 -76.17
CA ASP A 258 -26.37 13.95 -75.41
C ASP A 258 -27.05 15.31 -75.67
N ASP A 259 -26.33 16.32 -76.17
CA ASP A 259 -26.83 17.69 -76.26
C ASP A 259 -27.71 17.93 -77.50
N LYS A 260 -29.02 17.76 -77.28
CA LYS A 260 -30.21 18.44 -77.85
C LYS A 260 -30.39 18.64 -79.36
N SER A 261 -29.39 18.49 -80.23
CA SER A 261 -29.56 18.52 -81.69
C SER A 261 -29.98 17.17 -82.28
N SER A 262 -29.77 16.08 -81.53
CA SER A 262 -30.28 14.73 -81.80
C SER A 262 -31.68 14.47 -81.22
N LYS A 263 -32.38 15.49 -80.71
CA LYS A 263 -33.78 15.43 -80.23
C LYS A 263 -34.83 15.19 -81.32
N LYS A 264 -34.48 14.52 -82.41
CA LYS A 264 -35.46 13.72 -83.15
C LYS A 264 -35.33 12.30 -82.62
N ASN A 265 -36.15 12.02 -81.62
CA ASN A 265 -36.42 10.71 -81.02
C ASN A 265 -35.39 10.28 -79.96
N MET A 266 -35.72 10.49 -78.69
CA MET A 266 -35.66 9.48 -77.61
C MET A 266 -35.73 10.16 -76.25
N VAL A 267 -36.91 10.10 -75.64
CA VAL A 267 -37.14 10.38 -74.24
C VAL A 267 -37.59 9.07 -73.63
N GLY A 268 -36.91 8.60 -72.58
CA GLY A 268 -37.44 7.66 -71.60
C GLY A 268 -37.66 6.23 -72.07
N GLU A 269 -37.63 5.31 -71.11
CA GLU A 269 -38.08 3.91 -71.13
C GLU A 269 -38.76 3.46 -72.44
N GLY A 270 -37.99 2.79 -73.30
CA GLY A 270 -38.46 2.31 -74.60
C GLY A 270 -37.44 2.37 -75.73
N ILE A 271 -36.15 2.54 -75.44
CA ILE A 271 -35.10 2.45 -76.46
C ILE A 271 -35.03 1.00 -76.97
N ASP A 272 -35.22 0.79 -78.27
CA ASP A 272 -34.97 -0.52 -78.87
C ASP A 272 -33.51 -0.92 -78.63
N LYS A 273 -33.25 -2.22 -78.44
CA LYS A 273 -31.91 -2.71 -78.09
C LYS A 273 -30.83 -2.21 -79.07
N THR A 274 -31.22 -2.02 -80.33
CA THR A 274 -30.38 -1.52 -81.43
C THR A 274 -29.92 -0.08 -81.19
N THR A 275 -30.82 0.86 -80.91
CA THR A 275 -30.42 2.27 -80.73
C THR A 275 -29.61 2.48 -79.45
N ARG A 276 -29.88 1.69 -78.39
CA ARG A 276 -29.03 1.69 -77.19
C ARG A 276 -27.61 1.23 -77.52
N GLN A 277 -27.49 0.17 -78.32
CA GLN A 277 -26.18 -0.33 -78.75
C GLN A 277 -25.45 0.71 -79.61
N GLU A 278 -26.12 1.34 -80.57
CA GLU A 278 -25.52 2.39 -81.40
C GLU A 278 -25.03 3.61 -80.59
N LYS A 279 -25.77 4.01 -79.55
CA LYS A 279 -25.33 5.06 -78.61
C LYS A 279 -24.11 4.63 -77.81
N LEU A 280 -24.11 3.41 -77.28
CA LEU A 280 -22.96 2.86 -76.56
C LEU A 280 -21.72 2.76 -77.45
N ASP A 281 -21.88 2.32 -78.69
CA ASP A 281 -20.78 2.22 -79.65
C ASP A 281 -20.17 3.60 -79.93
N LYS A 282 -20.99 4.66 -80.05
CA LYS A 282 -20.49 6.04 -80.17
C LYS A 282 -19.76 6.52 -78.92
N ILE A 283 -20.30 6.25 -77.73
CA ILE A 283 -19.64 6.60 -76.46
C ILE A 283 -18.29 5.89 -76.34
N PHE A 284 -18.25 4.58 -76.61
CA PHE A 284 -17.00 3.80 -76.60
C PHE A 284 -16.04 4.20 -77.71
N SER A 285 -16.53 4.66 -78.87
CA SER A 285 -15.67 5.20 -79.93
C SER A 285 -14.89 6.46 -79.52
N VAL A 286 -15.33 7.16 -78.48
CA VAL A 286 -14.63 8.32 -77.90
C VAL A 286 -13.84 7.94 -76.65
N LEU A 287 -14.37 7.04 -75.81
CA LEU A 287 -13.71 6.65 -74.56
C LEU A 287 -12.54 5.68 -74.76
N LEU A 288 -12.65 4.70 -75.66
CA LEU A 288 -11.60 3.71 -75.88
C LEU A 288 -10.31 4.30 -76.45
N PRO A 289 -10.34 5.26 -77.40
CA PRO A 289 -9.13 5.99 -77.81
C PRO A 289 -8.42 6.65 -76.64
N TYR A 290 -9.14 7.25 -75.68
CA TYR A 290 -8.51 7.82 -74.49
C TYR A 290 -7.75 6.75 -73.68
N VAL A 291 -8.31 5.54 -73.55
CA VAL A 291 -7.67 4.45 -72.79
C VAL A 291 -6.47 3.87 -73.53
N PHE A 292 -6.60 3.61 -74.84
CA PHE A 292 -5.59 2.91 -75.62
C PHE A 292 -4.51 3.83 -76.22
N ASP A 293 -4.88 4.98 -76.76
CA ASP A 293 -3.93 5.90 -77.41
C ASP A 293 -3.03 6.59 -76.38
N TYR A 294 -3.54 6.80 -75.17
CA TYR A 294 -2.78 7.35 -74.05
C TYR A 294 -2.28 6.30 -73.05
N ASP A 295 -2.44 5.00 -73.35
CA ASP A 295 -2.01 3.86 -72.53
C ASP A 295 -2.36 4.00 -71.03
N ILE A 296 -3.61 4.39 -70.75
CA ILE A 296 -4.10 4.64 -69.39
C ILE A 296 -4.33 3.30 -68.67
N LYS A 297 -3.46 3.01 -67.70
CA LYS A 297 -3.53 1.83 -66.85
C LYS A 297 -3.97 2.19 -65.43
N TYR A 298 -4.76 1.31 -64.83
CA TYR A 298 -5.20 1.49 -63.44
C TYR A 298 -4.03 1.65 -62.48
N ASN A 299 -2.98 0.84 -62.60
CA ASN A 299 -1.84 0.88 -61.67
C ASN A 299 -1.02 2.18 -61.75
N ASP A 300 -1.07 2.87 -62.89
CA ASP A 300 -0.27 4.07 -63.17
C ASP A 300 -1.07 5.34 -62.88
N TYR A 301 -2.38 5.34 -63.17
CA TYR A 301 -3.27 6.47 -62.92
C TYR A 301 -4.59 6.06 -62.23
N PRO A 302 -4.55 5.56 -60.98
CA PRO A 302 -5.76 5.06 -60.31
C PRO A 302 -6.91 6.07 -60.28
N TYR A 303 -6.61 7.35 -60.02
CA TYR A 303 -7.64 8.38 -59.93
C TYR A 303 -8.35 8.66 -61.26
N LEU A 304 -7.60 8.78 -62.36
CA LEU A 304 -8.19 9.00 -63.69
C LEU A 304 -8.95 7.77 -64.16
N PHE A 305 -8.40 6.58 -63.88
CA PHE A 305 -9.03 5.33 -64.25
C PHE A 305 -10.36 5.13 -63.51
N ASP A 306 -10.44 5.51 -62.23
CA ASP A 306 -11.70 5.50 -61.47
C ASP A 306 -12.77 6.40 -62.12
N ILE A 307 -12.39 7.57 -62.65
CA ILE A 307 -13.31 8.44 -63.39
C ILE A 307 -13.74 7.77 -64.72
N VAL A 308 -12.82 7.13 -65.43
CA VAL A 308 -13.15 6.34 -66.64
C VAL A 308 -14.15 5.23 -66.32
N LEU A 309 -13.95 4.49 -65.22
CA LEU A 309 -14.87 3.46 -64.77
C LEU A 309 -16.25 4.04 -64.38
N ASP A 310 -16.28 5.21 -63.75
CA ASP A 310 -17.53 5.93 -63.44
C ASP A 310 -18.30 6.29 -64.73
N VAL A 311 -17.59 6.77 -65.78
CA VAL A 311 -18.19 7.03 -67.10
C VAL A 311 -18.80 5.74 -67.67
N ILE A 312 -18.05 4.64 -67.69
CA ILE A 312 -18.52 3.35 -68.23
C ILE A 312 -19.76 2.88 -67.48
N LYS A 313 -19.72 2.86 -66.14
CA LYS A 313 -20.83 2.37 -65.30
C LYS A 313 -22.12 3.14 -65.53
N ARG A 314 -22.04 4.48 -65.57
CA ARG A 314 -23.19 5.36 -65.78
C ARG A 314 -23.77 5.20 -67.18
N LYS A 315 -22.92 5.34 -68.21
CA LYS A 315 -23.36 5.22 -69.61
C LYS A 315 -23.86 3.84 -69.99
N GLN A 316 -23.30 2.78 -69.42
CA GLN A 316 -23.80 1.42 -69.60
C GLN A 316 -25.19 1.23 -68.99
N SER A 317 -25.45 1.84 -67.83
CA SER A 317 -26.75 1.77 -67.14
C SER A 317 -27.80 2.61 -67.84
N ASN A 318 -27.46 3.86 -68.17
CA ASN A 318 -28.29 4.81 -68.89
C ASN A 318 -27.43 5.62 -69.86
N THR A 319 -27.62 5.42 -71.17
CA THR A 319 -26.83 6.10 -72.21
C THR A 319 -27.01 7.61 -72.20
N ASP A 320 -28.16 8.10 -71.74
CA ASP A 320 -28.52 9.52 -71.72
C ASP A 320 -28.21 10.18 -70.36
N GLU A 321 -27.54 9.47 -69.45
CA GLU A 321 -27.15 10.01 -68.15
C GLU A 321 -26.12 11.13 -68.29
N ASP A 322 -26.41 12.32 -67.75
CA ASP A 322 -25.47 13.43 -67.72
C ASP A 322 -24.28 13.09 -66.80
N ILE A 323 -23.08 13.16 -67.35
CA ILE A 323 -21.82 12.90 -66.62
C ILE A 323 -21.01 14.18 -66.40
N SER A 324 -21.61 15.36 -66.62
CA SER A 324 -20.94 16.67 -66.44
C SER A 324 -20.45 16.90 -65.01
N ASP A 325 -21.04 16.25 -64.01
CA ASP A 325 -20.55 16.30 -62.62
C ASP A 325 -19.16 15.69 -62.47
N LEU A 326 -18.78 14.72 -63.32
CA LEU A 326 -17.44 14.12 -63.32
C LEU A 326 -16.36 15.14 -63.72
N LEU A 327 -16.70 16.20 -64.46
CA LEU A 327 -15.78 17.30 -64.77
C LEU A 327 -15.32 18.06 -63.53
N LYS A 328 -16.07 17.98 -62.41
CA LYS A 328 -15.66 18.59 -61.14
C LYS A 328 -14.61 17.75 -60.40
N LYS A 329 -14.52 16.46 -60.72
CA LYS A 329 -13.52 15.54 -60.16
C LYS A 329 -12.15 15.70 -60.82
N ILE A 330 -12.12 16.14 -62.07
CA ILE A 330 -10.90 16.53 -62.81
C ILE A 330 -10.50 17.95 -62.42
#